data_AF-A0A7S1JH17-F1
#
_entry.id   AF-A0A7S1JH17-F1
#
_cell.length_a   1.000
_cell.length_b   1.000
_cell.length_c   1.000
_cell.angle_alpha   90.00
_cell.angle_beta   90.00
_cell.angle_gamma   90.00
#
_symmetry.space_group_name_H-M   'P 1'
#
loop_
_entity.id
_entity.type
_entity.pdbx_description
1 polymer ?
#
loop_
_entity_poly.entity_id
_entity_poly.type
_entity_poly.pdbx_seq_one_letter_code
_entity_poly.pdbx_strand_id
1 'polypeptide(L)'
;RLRFVPTSKRRAVVAQENILYPGFLFDDCVFRPAPVDQNDLHCAFVHGAGQGGGENRDIWNNTNEINYSENRVYWGNVHERLSACKTTWFLQANTILNGWDSEELQWLVCKLLKGPRGEHVVHHTTAVAHSMGNLLIAAALRNGYCAWDRSTNAWLSIAGPWNAEAIPRLASICEGGRFMDATVAYAAHLMGFCIGDKVSQGYASINPEYPGLWRLLP
;
A
#
# COMPACT_ATOMS: atom_id res chain seq x y z
N ARG A 1 -33.24 27.66 -9.14
CA ARG A 1 -33.07 26.48 -10.04
C ARG A 1 -31.73 26.60 -10.74
N LEU A 2 -30.67 26.03 -10.18
CA LEU A 2 -29.33 26.01 -10.78
C LEU A 2 -29.06 24.61 -11.31
N ARG A 3 -28.86 24.50 -12.62
CA ARG A 3 -28.55 23.26 -13.33
C ARG A 3 -27.07 22.95 -13.17
N PHE A 4 -26.74 21.77 -12.67
CA PHE A 4 -25.39 21.20 -12.76
C PHE A 4 -25.14 20.78 -14.21
N VAL A 5 -24.08 21.31 -14.80
CA VAL A 5 -23.53 20.87 -16.08
C VAL A 5 -22.40 19.87 -15.77
N PRO A 6 -22.42 18.63 -16.30
CA PRO A 6 -21.40 17.63 -16.01
C PRO A 6 -20.17 17.85 -16.89
N THR A 7 -19.07 18.34 -16.31
CA THR A 7 -17.77 18.40 -17.00
C THR A 7 -16.97 17.12 -16.79
N SER A 8 -16.98 16.30 -17.84
CA SER A 8 -15.93 15.36 -18.29
C SER A 8 -15.12 14.58 -17.25
N LYS A 9 -15.43 13.28 -17.21
CA LYS A 9 -14.65 12.15 -16.71
C LYS A 9 -13.13 12.32 -16.87
N ARG A 10 -12.38 12.36 -15.76
CA ARG A 10 -11.01 11.82 -15.69
C ARG A 10 -11.01 10.70 -14.66
N ARG A 11 -10.98 9.46 -15.14
CA ARG A 11 -10.87 8.25 -14.32
C ARG A 11 -9.49 8.25 -13.67
N ALA A 12 -9.42 7.91 -12.38
CA ALA A 12 -8.19 7.43 -11.79
C ALA A 12 -7.70 6.26 -12.64
N VAL A 13 -6.43 6.28 -13.07
CA VAL A 13 -5.84 5.17 -13.82
C VAL A 13 -5.54 4.08 -12.80
N VAL A 14 -6.52 3.18 -12.59
CA VAL A 14 -6.32 1.92 -11.89
C VAL A 14 -5.66 0.98 -12.91
N ALA A 15 -4.34 0.83 -12.84
CA ALA A 15 -3.65 -0.23 -13.55
C ALA A 15 -3.92 -1.54 -12.79
N GLN A 16 -4.91 -2.30 -13.24
CA GLN A 16 -5.18 -3.65 -12.76
C GLN A 16 -4.59 -4.60 -13.79
N GLU A 17 -3.39 -5.11 -13.53
CA GLU A 17 -2.81 -6.18 -14.34
C GLU A 17 -2.69 -7.45 -13.49
N ASN A 18 -3.28 -8.50 -14.05
CA ASN A 18 -3.45 -9.82 -13.47
C ASN A 18 -2.28 -10.73 -13.92
N ILE A 19 -1.79 -11.53 -12.95
CA ILE A 19 -1.24 -12.90 -13.10
C ILE A 19 0.24 -13.06 -13.49
N LEU A 20 0.97 -13.64 -12.51
CA LEU A 20 2.09 -14.63 -12.56
C LEU A 20 2.95 -14.77 -13.84
N TYR A 21 4.27 -14.64 -13.67
CA TYR A 21 5.43 -15.39 -14.23
C TYR A 21 6.67 -14.49 -14.46
N PRO A 22 7.90 -15.05 -14.45
CA PRO A 22 9.13 -14.30 -14.20
C PRO A 22 9.62 -13.57 -15.44
N GLY A 23 10.10 -12.35 -15.24
CA GLY A 23 10.74 -11.54 -16.29
C GLY A 23 9.84 -10.44 -16.82
N PHE A 24 9.49 -9.46 -15.98
CA PHE A 24 9.05 -8.16 -16.46
C PHE A 24 10.16 -7.15 -16.21
N LEU A 25 10.82 -6.75 -17.30
CA LEU A 25 11.67 -5.57 -17.37
C LEU A 25 10.81 -4.34 -17.11
N PHE A 26 11.28 -3.48 -16.20
CA PHE A 26 10.61 -2.27 -15.69
C PHE A 26 10.49 -1.13 -16.72
N ASP A 27 10.53 -1.40 -18.02
CA ASP A 27 10.78 -0.36 -19.04
C ASP A 27 9.54 0.49 -19.39
N ASP A 28 8.32 0.07 -19.04
CA ASP A 28 7.09 0.78 -19.45
C ASP A 28 6.34 1.51 -18.33
N CYS A 29 6.91 1.61 -17.12
CA CYS A 29 6.41 2.53 -16.09
C CYS A 29 6.83 3.98 -16.38
N VAL A 30 6.47 4.53 -17.55
CA VAL A 30 6.67 5.95 -17.83
C VAL A 30 5.65 6.75 -17.00
N PHE A 31 6.10 7.15 -15.80
CA PHE A 31 5.44 8.18 -14.99
C PHE A 31 5.20 9.41 -15.86
N ARG A 32 3.93 9.66 -16.21
CA ARG A 32 3.50 10.99 -16.64
C ARG A 32 2.94 11.70 -15.42
N PRO A 33 3.77 12.40 -14.62
CA PRO A 33 3.24 13.23 -13.56
C PRO A 33 2.26 14.23 -14.18
N ALA A 34 1.28 14.66 -13.38
CA ALA A 34 0.59 15.92 -13.63
C ALA A 34 1.65 17.03 -13.88
N PRO A 35 1.31 18.17 -14.52
CA PRO A 35 2.25 19.28 -14.69
C PRO A 35 2.55 19.90 -13.32
N VAL A 36 3.38 19.21 -12.57
CA VAL A 36 3.86 19.53 -11.23
C VAL A 36 5.28 20.01 -11.44
N ASP A 37 5.60 21.16 -10.87
CA ASP A 37 6.98 21.59 -10.74
C ASP A 37 7.77 20.45 -10.08
N GLN A 38 8.62 19.78 -10.86
CA GLN A 38 9.35 18.59 -10.45
C GLN A 38 10.29 18.87 -9.26
N ASN A 39 10.53 20.13 -8.94
CA ASN A 39 11.43 20.57 -7.88
C ASN A 39 10.90 20.37 -6.45
N ASP A 40 9.67 19.87 -6.24
CA ASP A 40 9.12 19.60 -4.91
C ASP A 40 8.33 18.27 -4.78
N LEU A 41 8.49 17.35 -5.73
CA LEU A 41 7.73 16.09 -5.70
C LEU A 41 8.16 15.19 -4.53
N HIS A 42 7.20 14.87 -3.67
CA HIS A 42 7.33 13.91 -2.57
C HIS A 42 6.83 12.52 -3.00
N CYS A 43 7.64 11.49 -2.82
CA CYS A 43 7.28 10.12 -3.19
C CYS A 43 7.16 9.25 -1.93
N ALA A 44 5.97 8.69 -1.73
CA ALA A 44 5.61 7.92 -0.54
C ALA A 44 5.31 6.47 -0.92
N PHE A 45 6.05 5.53 -0.35
CA PHE A 45 5.95 4.10 -0.62
C PHE A 45 5.26 3.36 0.52
N VAL A 46 4.15 2.67 0.21
CA VAL A 46 3.30 1.97 1.18
C VAL A 46 3.28 0.47 0.84
N HIS A 47 3.97 -0.34 1.64
CA HIS A 47 3.99 -1.80 1.45
C HIS A 47 2.63 -2.44 1.77
N GLY A 48 2.52 -3.73 1.43
CA GLY A 48 1.34 -4.56 1.59
C GLY A 48 1.34 -5.34 2.89
N ALA A 49 0.51 -6.39 2.95
CA ALA A 49 0.42 -7.29 4.10
C ALA A 49 1.68 -8.14 4.29
N GLY A 50 1.94 -8.58 5.51
CA GLY A 50 3.01 -9.53 5.80
C GLY A 50 4.39 -8.93 6.08
N GLN A 51 4.48 -7.62 6.35
CA GLN A 51 5.72 -7.02 6.86
C GLN A 51 5.65 -6.87 8.38
N GLY A 52 6.72 -7.29 9.07
CA GLY A 52 6.98 -6.83 10.43
C GLY A 52 7.42 -5.37 10.37
N GLY A 53 6.97 -4.52 11.30
CA GLY A 53 7.49 -3.15 11.39
C GLY A 53 9.01 -3.15 11.62
N GLY A 54 9.67 -1.99 11.48
CA GLY A 54 11.09 -1.86 11.83
C GLY A 54 11.34 -2.21 13.31
N GLU A 55 12.57 -2.52 13.72
CA GLU A 55 12.99 -3.00 15.06
C GLU A 55 12.09 -2.53 16.25
N ASN A 56 10.93 -3.19 16.40
CA ASN A 56 9.85 -2.95 17.37
C ASN A 56 8.93 -1.70 17.23
N ARG A 57 8.92 -0.94 16.12
CA ARG A 57 7.98 0.19 15.95
C ARG A 57 7.52 0.42 14.51
N ASP A 58 6.24 0.78 14.39
CA ASP A 58 5.67 1.29 13.14
C ASP A 58 6.15 2.73 12.93
N ILE A 59 6.92 2.95 11.87
CA ILE A 59 7.59 4.21 11.56
C ILE A 59 7.46 4.55 10.07
N TRP A 60 7.74 5.80 9.73
CA TRP A 60 7.84 6.28 8.35
C TRP A 60 9.13 7.09 8.26
N ASN A 61 10.02 6.74 7.33
CA ASN A 61 11.35 7.36 7.26
C ASN A 61 11.75 7.64 5.81
N ASN A 62 12.65 8.61 5.65
CA ASN A 62 13.27 8.92 4.38
C ASN A 62 14.57 8.14 4.17
N THR A 63 15.11 8.25 2.95
CA THR A 63 16.39 7.64 2.55
C THR A 63 17.61 8.12 3.31
N ASN A 64 17.50 9.20 4.07
CA ASN A 64 18.62 9.86 4.73
C ASN A 64 18.67 9.61 6.25
N GLU A 65 17.65 8.97 6.84
CA GLU A 65 17.45 8.98 8.30
C GLU A 65 17.64 7.65 9.04
N ILE A 66 17.66 6.48 8.37
CA ILE A 66 17.87 5.18 9.05
C ILE A 66 18.77 4.27 8.22
N ASN A 67 19.56 3.43 8.92
CA ASN A 67 20.27 2.27 8.39
C ASN A 67 19.35 1.47 7.47
N TYR A 68 19.50 1.76 6.18
CA TYR A 68 18.54 1.50 5.12
C TYR A 68 18.48 0.02 4.71
N SER A 69 18.95 -0.91 5.55
CA SER A 69 19.04 -2.34 5.26
C SER A 69 17.71 -3.08 5.40
N GLU A 70 16.86 -2.69 6.36
CA GLU A 70 15.55 -3.34 6.57
C GLU A 70 14.53 -2.92 5.50
N ASN A 71 14.55 -1.64 5.09
CA ASN A 71 13.67 -1.10 4.03
C ASN A 71 13.93 -1.67 2.63
N ARG A 72 15.16 -2.13 2.36
CA ARG A 72 15.49 -2.78 1.08
C ARG A 72 14.74 -4.09 0.89
N VAL A 73 14.26 -4.73 1.96
CA VAL A 73 13.66 -6.07 1.83
C VAL A 73 12.39 -6.03 0.97
N TYR A 74 11.54 -5.02 1.14
CA TYR A 74 10.28 -4.95 0.40
C TYR A 74 10.38 -4.22 -0.93
N TRP A 75 10.96 -3.01 -0.93
CA TRP A 75 11.01 -2.13 -2.10
C TRP A 75 12.35 -2.15 -2.84
N GLY A 76 13.30 -2.97 -2.38
CA GLY A 76 14.64 -3.03 -2.96
C GLY A 76 15.31 -1.66 -2.99
N ASN A 77 16.04 -1.42 -4.08
CA ASN A 77 16.71 -0.15 -4.32
C ASN A 77 15.91 0.79 -5.23
N VAL A 78 14.56 0.76 -5.17
CA VAL A 78 13.73 1.57 -6.09
C VAL A 78 14.10 3.06 -6.08
N HIS A 79 14.42 3.61 -4.90
CA HIS A 79 14.89 4.98 -4.72
C HIS A 79 16.06 5.41 -5.61
N GLU A 80 16.96 4.49 -5.98
CA GLU A 80 18.10 4.77 -6.87
C GLU A 80 17.66 5.11 -8.30
N ARG A 81 16.42 4.78 -8.67
CA ARG A 81 15.86 4.99 -10.02
C ARG A 81 14.80 6.09 -10.09
N LEU A 82 14.51 6.77 -8.98
CA LEU A 82 13.44 7.78 -8.88
C LEU A 82 13.96 9.21 -9.06
N SER A 83 14.52 9.51 -10.24
CA SER A 83 15.08 10.85 -10.52
C SER A 83 14.05 11.99 -10.48
N ALA A 84 12.75 11.69 -10.56
CA ALA A 84 11.68 12.68 -10.46
C ALA A 84 11.29 13.04 -9.02
N CYS A 85 11.70 12.26 -8.01
CA CYS A 85 11.32 12.45 -6.62
C CYS A 85 12.38 13.26 -5.88
N LYS A 86 12.02 14.41 -5.31
CA LYS A 86 12.93 15.18 -4.45
C LYS A 86 13.12 14.51 -3.09
N THR A 87 12.04 13.97 -2.53
CA THR A 87 12.10 13.17 -1.31
C THR A 87 11.44 11.84 -1.54
N THR A 88 12.05 10.78 -1.02
CA THR A 88 11.49 9.44 -1.06
C THR A 88 11.36 8.91 0.35
N TRP A 89 10.17 8.46 0.70
CA TRP A 89 9.82 8.00 2.03
C TRP A 89 9.13 6.65 1.96
N PHE A 90 9.38 5.82 2.97
CA PHE A 90 8.86 4.46 3.05
C PHE A 90 8.10 4.28 4.35
N LEU A 91 6.93 3.65 4.25
CA LEU A 91 6.26 3.06 5.40
C LEU A 91 7.06 1.86 5.89
N GLN A 92 7.23 1.73 7.20
CA GLN A 92 7.63 0.51 7.89
C GLN A 92 6.56 0.21 8.94
N ALA A 93 5.63 -0.67 8.63
CA ALA A 93 4.50 -0.97 9.50
C ALA A 93 4.33 -2.47 9.70
N ASN A 94 3.93 -2.86 10.90
CA ASN A 94 3.55 -4.22 11.22
C ASN A 94 2.19 -4.52 10.61
N THR A 95 2.25 -5.03 9.39
CA THR A 95 1.11 -5.47 8.58
C THR A 95 0.97 -6.99 8.59
N ILE A 96 1.65 -7.66 9.52
CA ILE A 96 1.34 -9.03 9.93
C ILE A 96 0.21 -8.97 10.96
N LEU A 97 0.38 -8.15 12.00
CA LEU A 97 -0.55 -8.06 13.14
C LEU A 97 -1.68 -7.06 12.94
N ASN A 98 -1.57 -6.13 11.98
CA ASN A 98 -2.56 -5.09 11.76
C ASN A 98 -3.07 -5.11 10.32
N GLY A 99 -4.39 -4.90 10.18
CA GLY A 99 -5.08 -4.79 8.91
C GLY A 99 -5.10 -3.36 8.38
N TRP A 100 -5.69 -3.18 7.19
CA TRP A 100 -5.90 -1.83 6.63
C TRP A 100 -6.82 -0.95 7.48
N ASP A 101 -7.63 -1.56 8.34
CA ASP A 101 -8.60 -0.94 9.22
C ASP A 101 -8.00 -0.41 10.54
N SER A 102 -6.71 -0.62 10.80
CA SER A 102 -6.02 -0.01 11.94
C SER A 102 -5.96 1.52 11.81
N GLU A 103 -6.47 2.21 12.83
CA GLU A 103 -6.44 3.66 12.92
C GLU A 103 -5.01 4.21 12.98
N GLU A 104 -4.13 3.52 13.71
CA GLU A 104 -2.72 3.87 13.86
C GLU A 104 -2.00 3.81 12.51
N LEU A 105 -2.24 2.75 11.73
CA LEU A 105 -1.64 2.61 10.41
C LEU A 105 -2.18 3.63 9.42
N GLN A 106 -3.48 3.92 9.46
CA GLN A 106 -4.10 4.95 8.61
C GLN A 106 -3.52 6.34 8.93
N TRP A 107 -3.35 6.67 10.21
CA TRP A 107 -2.71 7.91 10.63
C TRP A 107 -1.24 7.98 10.21
N LEU A 108 -0.51 6.88 10.31
CA LEU A 108 0.89 6.80 9.89
C LEU A 108 1.04 6.97 8.38
N VAL A 109 0.21 6.30 7.59
CA VAL A 109 0.14 6.45 6.13
C VAL A 109 -0.16 7.90 5.76
N CYS A 110 -1.11 8.52 6.47
CA CYS A 110 -1.43 9.91 6.23
C CYS A 110 -0.25 10.86 6.50
N LYS A 111 0.48 10.67 7.61
CA LYS A 111 1.72 11.42 7.88
C LYS A 111 2.77 11.20 6.81
N LEU A 112 2.95 9.95 6.38
CA LEU A 112 3.85 9.60 5.29
C LEU A 112 3.49 10.37 4.01
N LEU A 113 2.22 10.37 3.57
CA LEU A 113 1.78 11.07 2.36
C LEU A 113 1.99 12.58 2.42
N LYS A 114 1.83 13.16 3.61
CA LYS A 114 2.05 14.60 3.85
C LYS A 114 3.53 14.95 3.86
N GLY A 115 4.40 14.00 4.21
CA GLY A 115 5.80 14.27 4.46
C GLY A 115 5.99 15.27 5.62
N PRO A 116 7.12 15.98 5.68
CA PRO A 116 7.42 16.92 6.76
C PRO A 116 6.57 18.21 6.75
N ARG A 117 5.66 18.38 5.77
CA ARG A 117 4.89 19.62 5.57
C ARG A 117 3.88 19.92 6.69
N GLY A 118 3.45 18.91 7.46
CA GLY A 118 2.52 19.10 8.59
C GLY A 118 1.08 19.49 8.22
N GLU A 119 0.79 19.73 6.94
CA GLU A 119 -0.52 20.14 6.42
C GLU A 119 -1.59 19.04 6.58
N HIS A 120 -2.87 19.40 6.57
CA HIS A 120 -3.98 18.43 6.55
C HIS A 120 -4.28 17.90 5.14
N VAL A 121 -4.08 18.73 4.12
CA VAL A 121 -4.27 18.36 2.72
C VAL A 121 -2.92 17.88 2.17
N VAL A 122 -2.92 16.73 1.50
CA VAL A 122 -1.77 16.22 0.77
C VAL A 122 -1.67 16.97 -0.56
N HIS A 123 -0.49 17.48 -0.88
CA HIS A 123 -0.17 18.13 -2.16
C HIS A 123 1.21 17.70 -2.66
N HIS A 124 1.43 17.75 -3.97
CA HIS A 124 2.72 17.44 -4.61
C HIS A 124 3.28 16.07 -4.18
N THR A 125 2.41 15.07 -4.06
CA THR A 125 2.75 13.72 -3.61
C THR A 125 2.43 12.67 -4.67
N THR A 126 3.40 11.81 -4.96
CA THR A 126 3.18 10.53 -5.63
C THR A 126 3.16 9.41 -4.60
N ALA A 127 1.99 8.83 -4.37
CA ALA A 127 1.86 7.62 -3.56
C ALA A 127 2.08 6.38 -4.43
N VAL A 128 2.94 5.48 -3.99
CA VAL A 128 3.15 4.16 -4.59
C VAL A 128 2.76 3.12 -3.56
N ALA A 129 1.76 2.31 -3.87
CA ALA A 129 1.24 1.34 -2.92
C ALA A 129 1.12 -0.05 -3.53
N HIS A 130 1.58 -1.07 -2.80
CA HIS A 130 1.45 -2.47 -3.19
C HIS A 130 0.44 -3.20 -2.29
N SER A 131 -0.40 -4.05 -2.88
CA SER A 131 -1.29 -4.96 -2.16
C SER A 131 -2.14 -4.20 -1.12
N MET A 132 -2.20 -4.65 0.13
CA MET A 132 -2.94 -4.02 1.25
C MET A 132 -2.60 -2.54 1.45
N GLY A 133 -1.41 -2.08 1.03
CA GLY A 133 -1.03 -0.67 1.10
C GLY A 133 -2.01 0.25 0.36
N ASN A 134 -2.66 -0.25 -0.68
CA ASN A 134 -3.69 0.50 -1.38
C ASN A 134 -4.94 0.73 -0.52
N LEU A 135 -5.34 -0.28 0.25
CA LEU A 135 -6.48 -0.19 1.16
C LEU A 135 -6.15 0.76 2.32
N LEU A 136 -4.91 0.74 2.81
CA LEU A 136 -4.44 1.68 3.83
C LEU A 136 -4.55 3.15 3.38
N ILE A 137 -4.12 3.47 2.16
CA ILE A 137 -4.30 4.82 1.60
C ILE A 137 -5.78 5.15 1.45
N ALA A 138 -6.58 4.23 0.88
CA ALA A 138 -8.02 4.45 0.71
C ALA A 138 -8.71 4.75 2.06
N ALA A 139 -8.41 3.95 3.08
CA ALA A 139 -8.98 4.07 4.42
C ALA A 139 -8.56 5.39 5.08
N ALA A 140 -7.28 5.73 5.03
CA ALA A 140 -6.77 6.98 5.59
C ALA A 140 -7.48 8.22 5.02
N LEU A 141 -7.73 8.23 3.70
CA LEU A 141 -8.44 9.31 3.03
C LEU A 141 -9.95 9.29 3.32
N ARG A 142 -10.60 8.11 3.27
CA ARG A 142 -12.04 7.95 3.51
C ARG A 142 -12.44 8.30 4.95
N ASN A 143 -11.60 7.95 5.92
CA ASN A 143 -11.82 8.21 7.33
C ASN A 143 -11.36 9.62 7.76
N GLY A 144 -10.81 10.42 6.83
CA GLY A 144 -10.53 11.83 7.06
C GLY A 144 -9.25 12.12 7.84
N TYR A 145 -8.30 11.18 7.92
CA TYR A 145 -6.99 11.44 8.54
C TYR A 145 -6.22 12.53 7.76
N CYS A 146 -6.37 12.56 6.43
CA CYS A 146 -5.98 13.68 5.57
C CYS A 146 -6.89 13.80 4.34
N ALA A 147 -6.85 14.98 3.72
CA ALA A 147 -7.48 15.22 2.43
C ALA A 147 -6.47 15.02 1.28
N TRP A 148 -6.96 14.72 0.08
CA TRP A 148 -6.14 14.47 -1.11
C TRP A 148 -6.42 15.48 -2.22
N ASP A 149 -5.42 16.28 -2.58
CA ASP A 149 -5.51 17.15 -3.75
C ASP A 149 -5.29 16.37 -5.04
N ARG A 150 -6.36 16.24 -5.83
CA ARG A 150 -6.33 15.53 -7.12
C ARG A 150 -5.56 16.27 -8.23
N SER A 151 -5.27 17.56 -8.05
CA SER A 151 -4.61 18.37 -9.07
C SER A 151 -3.09 18.28 -9.03
N THR A 152 -2.51 18.05 -7.84
CA THR A 152 -1.07 18.02 -7.62
C THR A 152 -0.52 16.64 -7.25
N ASN A 153 -1.39 15.66 -6.94
CA ASN A 153 -0.96 14.33 -6.51
C ASN A 153 -1.23 13.23 -7.53
N ALA A 154 -0.48 12.13 -7.41
CA ALA A 154 -0.67 10.89 -8.14
C ALA A 154 -0.70 9.68 -7.18
N TRP A 155 -1.42 8.63 -7.55
CA TRP A 155 -1.44 7.36 -6.82
C TRP A 155 -1.26 6.20 -7.80
N LEU A 156 -0.11 5.54 -7.71
CA LEU A 156 0.21 4.30 -8.39
C LEU A 156 -0.21 3.11 -7.51
N SER A 157 -1.25 2.41 -7.94
CA SER A 157 -1.76 1.21 -7.28
C SER A 157 -1.18 -0.04 -7.94
N ILE A 158 -0.39 -0.81 -7.19
CA ILE A 158 0.19 -2.08 -7.62
C ILE A 158 -0.56 -3.21 -6.91
N ALA A 159 -1.19 -4.10 -7.68
CA ALA A 159 -1.87 -5.31 -7.18
C ALA A 159 -2.80 -5.08 -5.96
N GLY A 160 -3.58 -3.99 -5.97
CA GLY A 160 -4.53 -3.68 -4.88
C GLY A 160 -5.61 -4.76 -4.74
N PRO A 161 -5.82 -5.34 -3.54
CA PRO A 161 -6.73 -6.47 -3.32
C PRO A 161 -8.18 -6.00 -3.13
N TRP A 162 -8.72 -5.26 -4.09
CA TRP A 162 -10.09 -4.75 -4.04
C TRP A 162 -11.14 -5.89 -4.09
N ASN A 163 -10.76 -7.06 -4.62
CA ASN A 163 -11.55 -8.29 -4.61
C ASN A 163 -10.64 -9.53 -4.59
N ALA A 164 -9.99 -9.82 -3.46
CA ALA A 164 -9.02 -10.91 -3.36
C ALA A 164 -9.67 -12.28 -3.02
N GLU A 165 -10.12 -13.00 -4.04
CA GLU A 165 -10.78 -14.32 -3.90
C GLU A 165 -9.86 -15.46 -3.41
N ALA A 166 -8.54 -15.23 -3.32
CA ALA A 166 -7.57 -16.22 -2.87
C ALA A 166 -7.50 -16.38 -1.33
N ILE A 167 -8.00 -15.39 -0.57
CA ILE A 167 -7.88 -15.37 0.91
C ILE A 167 -8.67 -16.48 1.61
N PRO A 168 -9.89 -16.86 1.19
CA PRO A 168 -10.60 -18.00 1.80
C PRO A 168 -9.79 -19.30 1.76
N ARG A 169 -8.98 -19.52 0.72
CA ARG A 169 -8.09 -20.69 0.63
C ARG A 169 -6.95 -20.63 1.66
N LEU A 170 -6.49 -19.43 2.02
CA LEU A 170 -5.42 -19.25 2.99
C LEU A 170 -5.81 -19.73 4.39
N ALA A 171 -7.08 -19.60 4.79
CA ALA A 171 -7.57 -20.15 6.05
C ALA A 171 -7.35 -21.66 6.13
N SER A 172 -7.71 -22.39 5.07
CA SER A 172 -7.50 -23.85 5.00
C SER A 172 -6.02 -24.27 5.07
N ILE A 173 -5.10 -23.38 4.65
CA ILE A 173 -3.65 -23.61 4.74
C ILE A 173 -3.19 -23.43 6.18
N CYS A 174 -3.60 -22.35 6.85
CA CYS A 174 -3.19 -22.06 8.23
C CYS A 174 -3.73 -23.08 9.24
N GLU A 175 -4.94 -23.61 9.02
CA GLU A 175 -5.55 -24.63 9.89
C GLU A 175 -4.90 -26.02 9.76
N GLY A 176 -3.95 -26.21 8.83
CA GLY A 176 -3.25 -27.48 8.67
C GLY A 176 -4.14 -28.60 8.12
N GLY A 177 -5.01 -28.28 7.16
CA GLY A 177 -5.94 -29.25 6.55
C GLY A 177 -5.25 -30.55 6.14
N ARG A 178 -5.97 -31.69 6.27
CA ARG A 178 -5.46 -33.08 6.18
C ARG A 178 -4.72 -33.47 4.88
N PHE A 179 -4.61 -32.58 3.91
CA PHE A 179 -3.96 -32.77 2.61
C PHE A 179 -2.93 -31.69 2.25
N MET A 180 -2.59 -30.79 3.17
CA MET A 180 -1.62 -29.72 2.90
C MET A 180 -0.19 -30.20 3.13
N ASP A 181 0.66 -29.93 2.14
CA ASP A 181 2.10 -30.18 2.24
C ASP A 181 2.68 -29.38 3.42
N ALA A 182 3.37 -30.07 4.32
CA ALA A 182 3.98 -29.47 5.50
C ALA A 182 4.96 -28.33 5.13
N THR A 183 5.58 -28.40 3.94
CA THR A 183 6.44 -27.35 3.38
C THR A 183 5.64 -26.08 3.07
N VAL A 184 4.43 -26.22 2.52
CA VAL A 184 3.55 -25.08 2.19
C VAL A 184 3.05 -24.42 3.46
N ALA A 185 2.65 -25.21 4.45
CA ALA A 185 2.26 -24.69 5.76
C ALA A 185 3.43 -23.94 6.44
N TYR A 186 4.62 -24.54 6.45
CA TYR A 186 5.82 -23.90 7.00
C TYR A 186 6.16 -22.58 6.30
N ALA A 187 6.11 -22.55 4.96
CA ALA A 187 6.33 -21.32 4.19
C ALA A 187 5.29 -20.25 4.50
N ALA A 188 4.01 -20.62 4.68
CA ALA A 188 2.95 -19.68 5.03
C ALA A 188 3.19 -19.01 6.40
N HIS A 189 3.74 -19.73 7.37
CA HIS A 189 4.16 -19.16 8.65
C HIS A 189 5.37 -18.23 8.51
N LEU A 190 6.40 -18.65 7.76
CA LEU A 190 7.60 -17.85 7.55
C LEU A 190 7.29 -16.51 6.85
N MET A 191 6.35 -16.53 5.90
CA MET A 191 5.91 -15.35 5.14
C MET A 191 4.92 -14.47 5.92
N GLY A 192 4.59 -14.81 7.16
CA GLY A 192 3.66 -14.06 8.00
C GLY A 192 2.19 -14.14 7.55
N PHE A 193 1.84 -15.14 6.73
CA PHE A 193 0.46 -15.37 6.32
C PHE A 193 -0.37 -15.99 7.44
N CYS A 194 0.28 -16.81 8.27
CA CYS A 194 -0.35 -17.54 9.38
C CYS A 194 0.31 -17.19 10.72
N ILE A 195 -0.51 -16.95 11.75
CA ILE A 195 -0.10 -16.82 13.15
C ILE A 195 -0.79 -17.93 13.92
N GLY A 196 -0.02 -18.96 14.29
CA GLY A 196 -0.62 -20.22 14.73
C GLY A 196 -1.56 -20.77 13.66
N ASP A 197 -2.70 -21.29 14.05
CA ASP A 197 -3.69 -21.90 13.15
C ASP A 197 -4.55 -20.89 12.36
N LYS A 198 -4.27 -19.59 12.46
CA LYS A 198 -5.10 -18.52 11.88
C LYS A 198 -4.37 -17.72 10.83
N VAL A 199 -5.13 -17.20 9.86
CA VAL A 199 -4.66 -16.16 8.95
C VAL A 199 -4.28 -14.92 9.75
N SER A 200 -3.12 -14.33 9.46
CA SER A 200 -2.68 -13.10 10.12
C SER A 200 -3.61 -11.94 9.78
N GLN A 201 -3.72 -10.97 10.68
CA GLN A 201 -4.72 -9.89 10.57
C GLN A 201 -4.55 -9.08 9.28
N GLY A 202 -3.31 -8.84 8.84
CA GLY A 202 -3.05 -8.19 7.56
C GLY A 202 -3.73 -8.91 6.39
N TYR A 203 -3.54 -10.22 6.27
CA TYR A 203 -4.16 -11.02 5.20
C TYR A 203 -5.66 -11.26 5.41
N ALA A 204 -6.12 -11.37 6.65
CA ALA A 204 -7.54 -11.48 6.95
C ALA A 204 -8.29 -10.22 6.50
N SER A 205 -7.70 -9.04 6.70
CA SER A 205 -8.32 -7.76 6.37
C SER A 205 -8.58 -7.57 4.87
N ILE A 206 -7.80 -8.22 4.00
CA ILE A 206 -7.95 -8.08 2.54
C ILE A 206 -8.94 -9.09 1.93
N ASN A 207 -9.63 -9.89 2.76
CA ASN A 207 -10.72 -10.75 2.33
C ASN A 207 -11.89 -9.91 1.77
N PRO A 208 -12.48 -10.23 0.61
CA PRO A 208 -13.68 -9.57 0.07
C PRO A 208 -14.84 -9.43 1.06
N GLU A 209 -14.98 -10.39 1.96
CA GLU A 209 -16.02 -10.41 3.00
C GLU A 209 -15.64 -9.62 4.26
N TYR A 210 -14.42 -9.09 4.34
CA TYR A 210 -13.96 -8.36 5.51
C TYR A 210 -14.80 -7.08 5.72
N PRO A 211 -15.30 -6.84 6.95
CA PRO A 211 -16.19 -5.72 7.23
C PRO A 211 -15.61 -4.37 6.78
N GLY A 212 -16.41 -3.63 6.01
CA GLY A 212 -16.06 -2.29 5.56
C GLY A 212 -15.17 -2.22 4.31
N LEU A 213 -14.63 -3.33 3.80
CA LEU A 213 -13.79 -3.32 2.60
C LEU A 213 -14.53 -2.76 1.37
N TRP A 214 -15.82 -3.11 1.22
CA TRP A 214 -16.70 -2.59 0.17
C TRP A 214 -16.82 -1.06 0.20
N ARG A 215 -16.59 -0.42 1.35
CA ARG A 215 -16.59 1.04 1.48
C ARG A 215 -15.33 1.66 0.89
N LEU A 216 -14.27 0.91 0.63
CA LEU A 216 -13.02 1.43 0.04
C LEU A 216 -12.95 1.26 -1.47
N LEU A 217 -13.91 0.54 -2.07
CA LEU A 217 -13.95 0.29 -3.51
C LEU A 217 -14.05 1.62 -4.29
N PRO A 218 -13.29 1.76 -5.40
CA PRO A 218 -13.34 2.94 -6.27
C PRO A 218 -14.70 3.26 -6.89
#